data_AF-A0A6G9FPZ7-F1
#
_entry.id   AF-A0A6G9FPZ7-F1
#
_cell.length_a   1.000
_cell.length_b   1.000
_cell.length_c   1.000
_cell.angle_alpha   90.00
_cell.angle_beta   90.00
_cell.angle_gamma   90.00
#
_symmetry.space_group_name_H-M   'P 1'
#
loop_
_entity.id
_entity.type
_entity.pdbx_description
1 polymer ?
#
loop_
_entity_poly.entity_id
_entity_poly.type
_entity_poly.pdbx_seq_one_letter_code
_entity_poly.pdbx_strand_id
1 'polypeptide(L)'
;MGRMGGWRAALVTAVGVMTAACNAAAYHAVGLTADQLTGRWRSREGTTLAFRENRSFTGEEVARLSAAEPCGDHTRLSSGTWVFGSEEGEAADRGAYLHLTFSGTDCVIPVLLFGEVADPVMCPTGGDPDAGCERDEYLTRVAPLAGSPHRRMS
;
A
#
# COMPACT_ATOMS: atom_id res chain seq x y z
N MET A 1 -65.69 18.32 28.83
CA MET A 1 -64.51 18.63 29.67
C MET A 1 -63.50 17.50 29.50
N GLY A 2 -62.23 17.81 29.21
CA GLY A 2 -61.15 16.82 29.13
C GLY A 2 -60.27 16.95 27.87
N ARG A 3 -59.25 17.80 27.94
CA ARG A 3 -58.13 17.93 26.98
C ARG A 3 -57.18 16.74 27.11
N MET A 4 -56.51 16.39 26.00
CA MET A 4 -55.07 16.03 25.84
C MET A 4 -54.97 15.15 24.58
N GLY A 5 -54.25 15.52 23.52
CA GLY A 5 -52.83 15.89 23.54
C GLY A 5 -52.02 14.60 23.38
N GLY A 6 -51.95 14.07 22.16
CA GLY A 6 -51.21 12.84 21.84
C GLY A 6 -50.27 13.10 20.67
N TRP A 7 -48.99 13.20 20.97
CA TRP A 7 -47.93 13.59 20.07
C TRP A 7 -47.63 12.58 18.97
N ARG A 8 -47.09 13.13 17.87
CA ARG A 8 -46.48 12.45 16.73
C ARG A 8 -45.40 11.47 17.21
N ALA A 9 -45.40 10.28 16.65
CA ALA A 9 -44.20 9.43 16.61
C ALA A 9 -44.10 8.85 15.19
N ALA A 10 -43.43 9.59 14.32
CA ALA A 10 -42.91 9.06 13.07
C ALA A 10 -41.66 8.26 13.40
N LEU A 11 -41.77 6.93 13.35
CA LEU A 11 -40.62 6.02 13.41
C LEU A 11 -39.87 6.12 12.09
N VAL A 12 -38.81 6.93 12.07
CA VAL A 12 -37.78 6.87 11.03
C VAL A 12 -36.89 5.68 11.37
N THR A 13 -37.10 4.56 10.68
CA THR A 13 -36.16 3.44 10.68
C THR A 13 -34.91 3.88 9.92
N ALA A 14 -33.93 4.40 10.66
CA ALA A 14 -32.56 4.51 10.16
C ALA A 14 -32.04 3.09 9.94
N VAL A 15 -32.00 2.65 8.68
CA VAL A 15 -31.23 1.47 8.29
C VAL A 15 -29.78 1.89 8.47
N GLY A 16 -29.20 1.53 9.62
CA GLY A 16 -27.78 1.64 9.87
C GLY A 16 -27.07 0.82 8.82
N VAL A 17 -26.45 1.49 7.84
CA VAL A 17 -25.38 0.90 7.06
C VAL A 17 -24.34 0.51 8.10
N MET A 18 -24.18 -0.80 8.35
CA MET A 18 -23.01 -1.29 9.06
C MET A 18 -21.82 -0.93 8.18
N THR A 19 -21.21 0.22 8.43
CA THR A 19 -19.82 0.45 8.09
C THR A 19 -19.09 -0.68 8.80
N ALA A 20 -18.59 -1.64 8.01
CA ALA A 20 -17.73 -2.69 8.51
C ALA A 20 -16.57 -1.98 9.21
N ALA A 21 -16.63 -1.87 10.53
CA ALA A 21 -15.54 -1.39 11.33
C ALA A 21 -14.40 -2.35 11.03
N CYS A 22 -13.38 -1.83 10.36
CA CYS A 22 -12.19 -2.53 9.97
C CYS A 22 -11.72 -3.35 11.17
N ASN A 23 -11.69 -4.68 11.00
CA ASN A 23 -10.87 -5.52 11.83
C ASN A 23 -9.42 -5.16 11.49
N ALA A 24 -8.94 -4.05 12.06
CA ALA A 24 -7.53 -3.75 12.17
C ALA A 24 -6.95 -4.82 13.11
N ALA A 25 -6.76 -6.03 12.58
CA ALA A 25 -5.65 -6.85 13.00
C ALA A 25 -4.46 -5.89 12.94
N ALA A 26 -3.89 -5.59 14.11
CA ALA A 26 -2.86 -4.58 14.28
C ALA A 26 -1.63 -5.01 13.47
N TYR A 27 -1.63 -4.65 12.19
CA TYR A 27 -0.47 -4.72 11.34
C TYR A 27 0.46 -3.63 11.85
N HIS A 28 1.40 -4.02 12.69
CA HIS A 28 2.42 -3.10 13.18
C HIS A 28 3.22 -2.59 11.98
N ALA A 29 3.44 -1.27 11.93
CA ALA A 29 4.31 -0.67 10.94
C ALA A 29 5.71 -1.30 11.08
N VAL A 30 6.31 -1.69 9.95
CA VAL A 30 7.62 -2.34 9.95
C VAL A 30 8.62 -1.48 9.21
N GLY A 31 9.59 -0.95 9.96
CA GLY A 31 10.71 -0.24 9.37
C GLY A 31 11.65 -1.20 8.63
N LEU A 32 11.85 -1.00 7.34
CA LEU A 32 12.81 -1.76 6.52
C LEU A 32 14.01 -0.89 6.15
N THR A 33 15.18 -1.51 5.98
CA THR A 33 16.33 -0.86 5.35
C THR A 33 16.22 -0.87 3.82
N ALA A 34 17.06 -0.09 3.12
CA ALA A 34 17.14 -0.09 1.66
C ALA A 34 17.41 -1.49 1.07
N ASP A 35 18.31 -2.26 1.68
CA ASP A 35 18.63 -3.62 1.26
C ASP A 35 17.43 -4.55 1.46
N GLN A 36 16.73 -4.39 2.59
CA GLN A 36 15.48 -5.08 2.91
C GLN A 36 14.27 -4.59 2.10
N LEU A 37 14.39 -3.54 1.29
CA LEU A 37 13.37 -3.09 0.34
C LEU A 37 13.64 -3.64 -1.07
N THR A 38 14.92 -3.76 -1.42
CA THR A 38 15.40 -4.20 -2.74
C THR A 38 14.85 -5.58 -3.12
N GLY A 39 14.48 -5.72 -4.40
CA GLY A 39 13.90 -6.93 -4.95
C GLY A 39 12.55 -6.68 -5.61
N ARG A 40 11.86 -7.78 -5.94
CA ARG A 40 10.56 -7.75 -6.63
C ARG A 40 9.42 -7.97 -5.65
N TRP A 41 8.37 -7.19 -5.82
CA TRP A 41 7.15 -7.19 -5.04
C TRP A 41 5.97 -7.32 -5.97
N ARG A 42 4.92 -8.03 -5.55
CA ARG A 42 3.78 -8.30 -6.41
C ARG A 42 2.48 -8.25 -5.62
N SER A 43 1.48 -7.57 -6.16
CA SER A 43 0.10 -7.64 -5.68
C SER A 43 -0.63 -8.84 -6.27
N ARG A 44 -1.75 -9.22 -5.66
CA ARG A 44 -2.57 -10.32 -6.17
C ARG A 44 -3.18 -10.00 -7.54
N GLU A 45 -3.52 -8.74 -7.75
CA GLU A 45 -4.05 -8.23 -9.01
C GLU A 45 -3.02 -8.16 -10.15
N GLY A 46 -1.75 -8.39 -9.83
CA GLY A 46 -0.67 -8.56 -10.81
C GLY A 46 0.24 -7.35 -10.97
N THR A 47 0.00 -6.25 -10.24
CA THR A 47 0.96 -5.15 -10.16
C THR A 47 2.28 -5.67 -9.64
N THR A 48 3.37 -5.30 -10.29
CA THR A 48 4.72 -5.71 -9.89
C THR A 48 5.59 -4.48 -9.74
N LEU A 49 6.29 -4.36 -8.62
CA LEU A 49 7.31 -3.33 -8.38
C LEU A 49 8.67 -4.01 -8.19
N ALA A 50 9.71 -3.48 -8.82
CA ALA A 50 11.07 -3.95 -8.65
C ALA A 50 11.96 -2.81 -8.16
N PHE A 51 12.33 -2.87 -6.88
CA PHE A 51 13.17 -1.88 -6.21
C PHE A 51 14.65 -2.23 -6.36
N ARG A 52 15.47 -1.20 -6.59
CA ARG A 52 16.93 -1.29 -6.73
C ARG A 52 17.64 -0.49 -5.64
N GLU A 53 18.86 -0.91 -5.33
CA GLU A 53 19.73 -0.29 -4.31
C GLU A 53 20.00 1.20 -4.58
N ASN A 54 20.06 1.60 -5.85
CA ASN A 54 20.28 2.99 -6.27
C ASN A 54 19.05 3.90 -6.11
N ARG A 55 18.07 3.51 -5.29
CA ARG A 55 16.82 4.23 -5.05
C ARG A 55 15.93 4.44 -6.28
N SER A 56 16.09 3.60 -7.30
CA SER A 56 15.17 3.53 -8.44
C SER A 56 14.24 2.32 -8.33
N PHE A 57 13.12 2.39 -9.04
CA PHE A 57 12.22 1.26 -9.22
C PHE A 57 11.65 1.21 -10.64
N THR A 58 11.19 0.02 -11.03
CA THR A 58 10.34 -0.18 -12.21
C THR A 58 9.01 -0.80 -11.77
N GLY A 59 7.93 -0.44 -12.48
CA GLY A 59 6.59 -0.91 -12.23
C GLY A 59 5.96 -1.52 -13.48
N GLU A 60 5.19 -2.59 -13.29
CA GLU A 60 4.33 -3.21 -14.30
C GLU A 60 2.90 -3.24 -13.76
N GLU A 61 1.91 -2.94 -14.61
CA GLU A 61 0.49 -2.95 -14.23
C GLU A 61 0.17 -2.07 -13.00
N VAL A 62 0.90 -0.96 -12.82
CA VAL A 62 0.71 -0.01 -11.70
C VAL A 62 -0.66 0.67 -11.76
N ALA A 63 -1.19 0.84 -12.98
CA ALA A 63 -2.53 1.37 -13.24
C ALA A 63 -3.68 0.60 -12.56
N ARG A 64 -3.42 -0.62 -12.06
CA ARG A 64 -4.41 -1.43 -11.33
C ARG A 64 -4.54 -1.05 -9.86
N LEU A 65 -3.54 -0.38 -9.29
CA LEU A 65 -3.62 0.11 -7.92
C LEU A 65 -4.59 1.28 -7.85
N SER A 66 -5.55 1.24 -6.93
CA SER A 66 -6.43 2.38 -6.66
C SER A 66 -5.63 3.63 -6.26
N ALA A 67 -4.49 3.45 -5.60
CA ALA A 67 -3.56 4.54 -5.26
C ALA A 67 -2.96 5.27 -6.47
N ALA A 68 -3.02 4.67 -7.67
CA ALA A 68 -2.55 5.30 -8.90
C ALA A 68 -3.62 6.15 -9.60
N GLU A 69 -4.91 6.02 -9.25
CA GLU A 69 -6.00 6.78 -9.87
C GLU A 69 -5.79 8.31 -9.86
N PRO A 70 -5.29 8.92 -8.77
CA PRO A 70 -5.05 10.37 -8.73
C PRO A 70 -3.95 10.84 -9.69
N CYS A 71 -3.11 9.93 -10.21
CA CYS A 71 -1.96 10.26 -11.03
C CYS A 71 -2.30 10.51 -12.51
N GLY A 72 -3.55 10.26 -12.93
CA GLY A 72 -4.06 10.63 -14.25
C GLY A 72 -3.53 9.73 -15.37
N ASP A 73 -2.49 10.16 -16.09
CA ASP A 73 -1.96 9.38 -17.23
C ASP A 73 -1.15 8.18 -16.75
N HIS A 74 -1.82 7.03 -16.67
CA HIS A 74 -1.24 5.78 -16.18
C HIS A 74 -0.14 5.21 -17.09
N THR A 75 -0.02 5.68 -18.35
CA THR A 75 1.02 5.18 -19.27
C THR A 75 2.44 5.56 -18.84
N ARG A 76 2.56 6.54 -17.94
CA ARG A 76 3.84 7.02 -17.40
C ARG A 76 4.24 6.34 -16.10
N LEU A 77 3.40 5.44 -15.57
CA LEU A 77 3.61 4.80 -14.27
C LEU A 77 4.45 3.51 -14.36
N SER A 78 5.57 3.56 -15.09
CA SER A 78 6.43 2.38 -15.34
C SER A 78 7.76 2.41 -14.60
N SER A 79 8.17 3.57 -14.08
CA SER A 79 9.46 3.73 -13.41
C SER A 79 9.52 5.00 -12.59
N GLY A 80 10.41 5.02 -11.61
CA GLY A 80 10.58 6.18 -10.75
C GLY A 80 11.73 6.04 -9.76
N THR A 81 11.73 6.95 -8.80
CA THR A 81 12.61 6.91 -7.63
C THR A 81 11.80 6.69 -6.37
N TRP A 82 12.47 6.21 -5.33
CA TRP A 82 11.83 6.02 -4.04
C TRP A 82 12.69 6.59 -2.91
N VAL A 83 12.02 7.02 -1.85
CA VAL A 83 12.65 7.49 -0.61
C VAL A 83 11.83 7.02 0.58
N PHE A 84 12.49 6.69 1.69
CA PHE A 84 11.79 6.57 2.95
C PHE A 84 11.28 7.95 3.35
N GLY A 85 10.01 8.04 3.71
CA GLY A 85 9.50 9.22 4.41
C GLY A 85 9.81 9.05 5.89
N SER A 86 10.28 10.12 6.53
CA SER A 86 10.44 10.16 7.98
C SER A 86 9.23 10.88 8.57
N GLU A 87 8.52 10.26 9.50
CA GLU A 87 7.96 11.07 10.60
C GLU A 87 9.16 11.65 11.37
N GLU A 88 9.05 12.89 11.89
CA GLU A 88 10.18 13.61 12.50
C GLU A 88 10.98 12.71 13.47
N GLY A 89 12.23 12.38 13.12
CA GLY A 89 13.15 11.60 13.96
C GLY A 89 13.54 10.21 13.46
N GLU A 90 13.03 9.73 12.32
CA GLU A 90 13.50 8.46 11.72
C GLU A 90 14.85 8.62 11.00
N ALA A 91 15.69 7.58 11.07
CA ALA A 91 16.97 7.53 10.38
C ALA A 91 16.73 7.37 8.86
N ALA A 92 17.43 8.15 8.03
CA ALA A 92 17.20 8.23 6.58
C ALA A 92 17.44 6.92 5.80
N ASP A 93 17.92 5.87 6.47
CA ASP A 93 18.26 4.56 5.95
C ASP A 93 17.26 3.45 6.34
N ARG A 94 16.26 3.76 7.17
CA ARG A 94 15.18 2.85 7.57
C ARG A 94 13.85 3.59 7.67
N GLY A 95 12.78 3.02 7.14
CA GLY A 95 11.45 3.62 7.28
C GLY A 95 10.32 2.61 7.19
N ALA A 96 9.23 2.88 7.89
CA ALA A 96 7.96 2.16 7.73
C ALA A 96 7.05 2.81 6.66
N TYR A 97 7.53 3.90 6.07
CA TYR A 97 6.81 4.68 5.09
C TYR A 97 7.72 5.07 3.93
N LEU A 98 7.18 5.04 2.72
CA LEU A 98 7.91 5.19 1.48
C LEU A 98 7.12 6.09 0.52
N HIS A 99 7.81 6.99 -0.16
CA HIS A 99 7.25 7.72 -1.30
C HIS A 99 7.79 7.16 -2.61
N LEU A 100 6.90 6.82 -3.53
CA LEU A 100 7.22 6.47 -4.91
C LEU A 100 6.98 7.68 -5.82
N THR A 101 8.05 8.26 -6.35
CA THR A 101 7.96 9.37 -7.30
C THR A 101 8.14 8.85 -8.72
N PHE A 102 7.10 8.92 -9.55
CA PHE A 102 7.15 8.42 -10.92
C PHE A 102 7.86 9.39 -11.86
N SER A 103 8.67 8.86 -12.78
CA SER A 103 9.39 9.68 -13.75
C SER A 103 8.45 10.20 -14.86
N GLY A 104 8.65 11.45 -15.28
CA GLY A 104 7.85 12.05 -16.37
C GLY A 104 6.44 12.50 -15.97
N THR A 105 6.15 12.53 -14.67
CA THR A 105 4.92 13.03 -14.04
C THR A 105 5.26 13.58 -12.64
N ASP A 106 4.37 14.37 -12.06
CA ASP A 106 4.48 14.84 -10.66
C ASP A 106 3.75 13.90 -9.68
N CYS A 107 3.36 12.71 -10.14
CA CYS A 107 2.71 11.67 -9.34
C CYS A 107 3.65 11.13 -8.25
N VAL A 108 3.19 11.24 -7.01
CA VAL A 108 3.82 10.61 -5.84
C VAL A 108 2.80 9.69 -5.19
N ILE A 109 3.13 8.41 -5.08
CA ILE A 109 2.31 7.43 -4.37
C ILE A 109 2.96 7.13 -3.02
N PRO A 110 2.30 7.47 -1.90
CA PRO A 110 2.74 7.05 -0.57
C PRO A 110 2.50 5.55 -0.36
N VAL A 111 3.37 4.89 0.39
CA VAL A 111 3.34 3.46 0.65
C VAL A 111 3.67 3.20 2.11
N LEU A 112 2.80 2.46 2.79
CA LEU A 112 3.02 1.97 4.15
C LEU A 112 3.61 0.56 4.13
N LEU A 113 4.57 0.31 5.03
CA LEU A 113 5.18 -0.99 5.26
C LEU A 113 4.70 -1.53 6.59
N PHE A 114 4.19 -2.76 6.60
CA PHE A 114 3.69 -3.41 7.80
C PHE A 114 3.96 -4.92 7.80
N GLY A 115 3.66 -5.56 8.93
CA GLY A 115 3.90 -6.99 9.13
C GLY A 115 5.21 -7.25 9.86
N GLU A 116 5.87 -8.36 9.54
CA GLU A 116 7.11 -8.78 10.18
C GLU A 116 8.32 -8.43 9.30
N VAL A 117 9.49 -8.20 9.90
CA VAL A 117 10.71 -7.90 9.12
C VAL A 117 11.05 -9.03 8.14
N ALA A 118 10.72 -10.27 8.48
CA ALA A 118 10.95 -11.45 7.64
C ALA A 118 9.90 -11.62 6.53
N ASP A 119 8.70 -11.07 6.70
CA ASP A 119 7.59 -11.15 5.75
C ASP A 119 6.83 -9.81 5.70
N PRO A 120 7.48 -8.75 5.19
CA PRO A 120 6.88 -7.43 5.12
C PRO A 120 5.86 -7.36 3.98
N VAL A 121 4.88 -6.49 4.17
CA VAL A 121 3.84 -6.19 3.18
C VAL A 121 3.83 -4.69 2.90
N MET A 122 3.63 -4.34 1.62
CA MET A 122 3.47 -2.96 1.16
C MET A 122 2.01 -2.64 0.87
N CYS A 123 1.57 -1.48 1.31
CA CYS A 123 0.28 -0.90 0.99
C CYS A 123 0.47 0.49 0.35
N PRO A 124 0.36 0.59 -0.99
CA PRO A 124 0.31 1.88 -1.69
C PRO A 124 -1.02 2.60 -1.39
N THR A 125 -0.98 3.77 -0.76
CA THR A 125 -2.18 4.51 -0.35
C THR A 125 -2.48 5.68 -1.28
N GLY A 126 -3.77 6.00 -1.45
CA GLY A 126 -4.25 7.11 -2.28
C GLY A 126 -4.07 8.50 -1.66
N GLY A 127 -3.11 8.68 -0.75
CA GLY A 127 -2.85 9.96 -0.06
C GLY A 127 -3.35 10.02 1.39
N ASP A 128 -4.30 9.15 1.79
CA ASP A 128 -4.70 8.97 3.18
C ASP A 128 -4.11 7.66 3.73
N PRO A 129 -3.13 7.72 4.67
CA PRO A 129 -2.57 6.52 5.28
C PRO A 129 -3.60 5.74 6.13
N ASP A 130 -4.64 6.40 6.65
CA ASP A 130 -5.70 5.78 7.46
C ASP A 130 -6.75 5.06 6.59
N ALA A 131 -6.83 5.39 5.30
CA ALA A 131 -7.70 4.69 4.35
C ALA A 131 -7.22 3.24 4.09
N GLY A 132 -5.93 2.97 4.31
CA GLY A 132 -5.32 1.67 4.02
C GLY A 132 -5.35 1.32 2.53
N CYS A 133 -5.21 0.03 2.23
CA CYS A 133 -5.32 -0.52 0.89
C CYS A 133 -6.31 -1.68 0.88
N GLU A 134 -6.90 -1.94 -0.27
CA GLU A 134 -7.66 -3.16 -0.47
C GLU A 134 -6.72 -4.38 -0.40
N ARG A 135 -7.20 -5.50 0.14
CA ARG A 135 -6.33 -6.67 0.43
C ARG A 135 -5.64 -7.24 -0.80
N ASP A 136 -6.24 -7.12 -1.97
CA ASP A 136 -5.70 -7.66 -3.21
C ASP A 136 -4.63 -6.74 -3.85
N GLU A 137 -4.54 -5.49 -3.38
CA GLU A 137 -3.54 -4.49 -3.79
C GLU A 137 -2.24 -4.56 -2.98
N TYR A 138 -2.25 -5.21 -1.82
CA TYR A 138 -1.05 -5.41 -1.01
C TYR A 138 0.05 -6.09 -1.82
N LEU A 139 1.25 -5.51 -1.82
CA LEU A 139 2.40 -6.16 -2.44
C LEU A 139 3.19 -6.96 -1.41
N THR A 140 3.45 -8.21 -1.75
CA THR A 140 4.32 -9.10 -0.98
C THR A 140 5.61 -9.35 -1.75
N ARG A 141 6.69 -9.66 -1.03
CA ARG A 141 7.96 -10.05 -1.67
C ARG A 141 7.76 -11.26 -2.55
N VAL A 142 8.26 -11.18 -3.78
CA VAL A 142 8.40 -12.35 -4.65
C VAL A 142 9.71 -13.02 -4.26
N ALA A 143 9.63 -14.25 -3.78
CA ALA A 143 10.82 -15.06 -3.52
C ALA A 143 11.69 -15.07 -4.79
N PRO A 144 13.03 -14.92 -4.66
CA PRO A 144 13.92 -15.17 -5.79
C PRO A 144 13.57 -16.54 -6.34
N LEU A 145 13.27 -16.63 -7.64
CA LEU A 145 13.05 -17.92 -8.28
C LEU A 145 14.24 -18.79 -7.90
N ALA A 146 14.00 -19.85 -7.13
CA ALA A 146 15.05 -20.76 -6.71
C ALA A 146 15.73 -21.23 -7.99
N GLY A 147 16.97 -20.77 -8.20
CA GLY A 147 17.73 -21.08 -9.39
C GLY A 147 17.77 -22.59 -9.56
N SER A 148 17.39 -23.03 -10.75
CA SER A 148 17.55 -24.39 -11.24
C SER A 148 18.85 -25.02 -10.72
N PRO A 149 18.84 -26.27 -10.25
CA PRO A 149 20.03 -26.91 -9.72
C PRO A 149 21.11 -26.91 -10.81
N HIS A 150 22.15 -26.10 -10.62
CA HIS A 150 23.33 -26.16 -11.46
C HIS A 150 23.92 -27.56 -11.29
N ARG A 151 23.74 -28.33 -12.37
CA ARG A 151 24.31 -29.63 -12.66
C ARG A 151 25.80 -29.60 -12.27
N ARG A 152 26.18 -30.30 -11.19
CA ARG A 152 27.57 -30.72 -10.98
C ARG A 152 27.92 -31.66 -12.13
N MET A 153 28.70 -31.17 -13.08
CA MET A 153 29.60 -32.01 -13.88
C MET A 153 30.96 -31.80 -13.20
N SER A 154 31.34 -32.73 -12.31
CA SER A 154 32.24 -33.85 -12.61
C SER A 154 33.59 -33.36 -13.13
#